data_AF-F6HID0-F1
#
_entry.id   AF-F6HID0-F1
#
_cell.length_a   1.000
_cell.length_b   1.000
_cell.length_c   1.000
_cell.angle_alpha   90.00
_cell.angle_beta   90.00
_cell.angle_gamma   90.00
#
_symmetry.space_group_name_H-M   'P 1'
#
loop_
_entity.id
_entity.type
_entity.pdbx_description
1 polymer ?
#
loop_
_entity_poly.entity_id
_entity_poly.type
_entity_poly.pdbx_seq_one_letter_code
_entity_poly.pdbx_strand_id
1 'polypeptide(L)'
;MSFLQWTCLWQLQTPCWNPLSSTILSLLAVYYPDNKLSFYVSNDGASPLTFFVLLEASKFAKLWVPFCKYGIQTRAPFRYFSSELASSHDNSMGFLQEYKKIKERYKELTRKIEDATLNSKPYELGTAEFVAFSNVERRNHPTIIKVILLNKESRSEGLPHLVYVSREKHPNHPHHYKASAMNVLTRVSGVMTNAPFMMNVDCDMYANNPQIFHHEMCLLLGSKNEQECGFVQTPQLFYDGLKDDLFGNQLYMGSGIAGLQGPMYSGTGCFHRRKVIYGLWQDGRMEIKGRSVNTFMNI
;
A
#
# COMPACT_ATOMS: atom_id res chain seq x y z
N MET A 1 18.61 -5.54 0.52
CA MET A 1 18.16 -4.58 1.57
C MET A 1 17.06 -3.70 1.00
N SER A 2 15.81 -3.95 1.40
CA SER A 2 14.65 -3.13 1.04
C SER A 2 14.75 -1.78 1.76
N PHE A 3 14.36 -0.71 1.09
CA PHE A 3 14.47 0.67 1.57
C PHE A 3 13.14 1.21 2.10
N LEU A 4 12.02 0.70 1.59
CA LEU A 4 10.70 1.08 2.03
C LEU A 4 9.78 -0.13 2.20
N GLN A 5 9.15 -0.20 3.37
CA GLN A 5 8.12 -1.16 3.70
C GLN A 5 6.75 -0.53 3.55
N TRP A 6 5.78 -1.26 3.00
CA TRP A 6 4.39 -0.84 2.98
C TRP A 6 3.49 -1.66 3.91
N THR A 7 2.50 -1.03 4.54
CA THR A 7 1.47 -1.70 5.35
C THR A 7 0.06 -1.32 4.89
N CYS A 8 -0.65 -2.23 4.20
CA CYS A 8 -2.10 -2.11 3.99
C CYS A 8 -2.84 -2.65 5.21
N LEU A 9 -3.85 -1.91 5.67
CA LEU A 9 -4.73 -2.37 6.74
C LEU A 9 -6.14 -2.53 6.22
N TRP A 10 -6.65 -3.77 6.32
CA TRP A 10 -8.04 -4.08 6.04
C TRP A 10 -8.86 -4.08 7.32
N GLN A 11 -9.85 -3.20 7.38
CA GLN A 11 -10.87 -3.25 8.41
C GLN A 11 -12.13 -2.54 7.91
N LEU A 12 -13.08 -3.29 7.37
CA LEU A 12 -14.52 -3.03 7.45
C LEU A 12 -15.33 -4.15 6.76
N GLN A 13 -16.62 -4.17 7.06
CA GLN A 13 -17.58 -5.27 6.91
C GLN A 13 -18.24 -5.36 5.52
N THR A 14 -17.72 -4.70 4.49
CA THR A 14 -18.34 -4.61 3.16
C THR A 14 -17.37 -5.03 2.04
N PRO A 15 -17.85 -5.60 0.91
CA PRO A 15 -17.00 -6.10 -0.16
C PRO A 15 -16.43 -4.95 -1.02
N CYS A 16 -15.39 -4.28 -0.54
CA CYS A 16 -14.64 -3.26 -1.31
C CYS A 16 -13.33 -3.84 -1.90
N TRP A 17 -13.43 -4.96 -2.63
CA TRP A 17 -12.27 -5.67 -3.18
C TRP A 17 -11.60 -4.96 -4.37
N ASN A 18 -12.36 -4.17 -5.13
CA ASN A 18 -11.87 -3.37 -6.25
C ASN A 18 -10.93 -2.21 -5.83
N PRO A 19 -11.21 -1.48 -4.73
CA PRO A 19 -10.25 -0.56 -4.13
C PRO A 19 -8.92 -1.21 -3.74
N LEU A 20 -8.95 -2.36 -3.05
CA LEU A 20 -7.73 -3.06 -2.61
C LEU A 20 -6.78 -3.39 -3.78
N SER A 21 -7.32 -4.02 -4.83
CA SER A 21 -6.52 -4.36 -6.01
C SER A 21 -5.95 -3.11 -6.68
N SER A 22 -6.75 -2.04 -6.76
CA SER A 22 -6.34 -0.75 -7.32
C SER A 22 -5.22 -0.08 -6.55
N THR A 23 -5.32 -0.03 -5.22
CA THR A 23 -4.26 0.49 -4.33
C THR A 23 -2.95 -0.23 -4.54
N ILE A 24 -2.99 -1.57 -4.56
CA ILE A 24 -1.79 -2.39 -4.68
C ILE A 24 -1.15 -2.24 -6.05
N LEU A 25 -1.95 -2.27 -7.12
CA LEU A 25 -1.47 -2.05 -8.48
C LEU A 25 -0.88 -0.66 -8.65
N SER A 26 -1.48 0.35 -8.01
CA SER A 26 -0.96 1.72 -8.00
C SER A 26 0.39 1.82 -7.32
N LEU A 27 0.53 1.22 -6.14
CA LEU A 27 1.75 1.30 -5.36
C LEU A 27 2.89 0.44 -5.93
N LEU A 28 2.58 -0.71 -6.54
CA LEU A 28 3.57 -1.52 -7.26
C LEU A 28 4.14 -0.82 -8.49
N ALA A 29 3.43 0.19 -9.03
CA ALA A 29 3.79 0.90 -10.24
C ALA A 29 4.40 2.30 -10.01
N VAL A 30 4.79 2.63 -8.77
CA VAL A 30 5.49 3.89 -8.47
C VAL A 30 6.90 3.87 -9.05
N TYR A 31 7.45 5.06 -9.31
CA TYR A 31 8.85 5.20 -9.70
C TYR A 31 9.73 5.05 -8.46
N TYR A 32 10.22 3.84 -8.24
CA TYR A 32 11.27 3.55 -7.28
C TYR A 32 11.94 2.22 -7.67
N PRO A 33 13.22 1.98 -7.32
CA PRO A 33 13.87 0.73 -7.65
C PRO A 33 13.13 -0.49 -7.06
N ASP A 34 12.80 -1.47 -7.90
CA ASP A 34 11.97 -2.62 -7.50
C ASP A 34 12.63 -3.48 -6.42
N ASN A 35 13.96 -3.56 -6.41
CA ASN A 35 14.76 -4.27 -5.39
C ASN A 35 14.86 -3.52 -4.05
N LYS A 36 14.30 -2.31 -3.98
CA LYS A 36 14.26 -1.48 -2.77
C LYS A 36 12.85 -1.41 -2.18
N LEU A 37 11.83 -1.95 -2.84
CA LEU A 37 10.46 -1.95 -2.33
C LEU A 37 10.03 -3.31 -1.82
N SER A 38 9.26 -3.29 -0.73
CA SER A 38 8.62 -4.48 -0.19
C SER A 38 7.25 -4.14 0.37
N PHE A 39 6.23 -4.81 -0.16
CA PHE A 39 4.84 -4.61 0.16
C PHE A 39 4.35 -5.68 1.12
N TYR A 40 3.76 -5.24 2.24
CA TYR A 40 3.11 -6.12 3.19
C TYR A 40 1.64 -5.77 3.32
N VAL A 41 0.77 -6.72 3.03
CA VAL A 41 -0.69 -6.58 3.15
C VAL A 41 -1.13 -7.29 4.42
N SER A 42 -1.74 -6.57 5.37
CA SER A 42 -2.37 -7.20 6.53
C SER A 42 -3.85 -7.45 6.27
N ASN A 43 -4.27 -8.70 6.46
CA ASN A 43 -5.67 -9.10 6.45
C ASN A 43 -6.09 -9.59 7.83
N ASP A 44 -6.80 -8.73 8.55
CA ASP A 44 -7.29 -9.01 9.89
C ASP A 44 -8.48 -9.99 9.92
N GLY A 45 -9.08 -10.28 8.76
CA GLY A 45 -10.19 -11.22 8.65
C GLY A 45 -9.80 -12.64 8.26
N ALA A 46 -8.52 -12.86 7.92
CA ALA A 46 -8.03 -14.09 7.30
C ALA A 46 -8.90 -14.59 6.13
N SER A 47 -9.57 -13.66 5.44
CA SER A 47 -10.45 -13.98 4.33
C SER A 47 -9.65 -14.54 3.15
N PRO A 48 -9.95 -15.77 2.68
CA PRO A 48 -9.32 -16.32 1.49
C PRO A 48 -9.61 -15.51 0.23
N LEU A 49 -10.75 -14.80 0.17
CA LEU A 49 -11.08 -13.91 -0.95
C LEU A 49 -10.09 -12.75 -1.05
N THR A 50 -9.67 -12.16 0.08
CA THR A 50 -8.64 -11.11 0.08
C THR A 50 -7.34 -11.65 -0.50
N PHE A 51 -6.92 -12.85 -0.10
CA PHE A 51 -5.71 -13.48 -0.63
C PHE A 51 -5.83 -13.78 -2.13
N PHE A 52 -6.99 -14.25 -2.59
CA PHE A 52 -7.30 -14.44 -4.01
C PHE A 52 -7.17 -13.14 -4.81
N VAL A 53 -7.76 -12.04 -4.32
CA VAL A 53 -7.67 -10.71 -4.96
C VAL A 53 -6.22 -10.28 -5.09
N LEU A 54 -5.41 -10.47 -4.06
CA LEU A 54 -3.97 -10.16 -4.10
C LEU A 54 -3.22 -11.01 -5.11
N LEU A 55 -3.54 -12.31 -5.17
CA LEU A 55 -2.91 -13.24 -6.10
C LEU A 55 -3.23 -12.85 -7.55
N GLU A 56 -4.50 -12.59 -7.88
CA GLU A 56 -4.90 -12.17 -9.22
C GLU A 56 -4.36 -10.77 -9.58
N ALA A 57 -4.38 -9.81 -8.63
CA ALA A 57 -3.76 -8.51 -8.82
C ALA A 57 -2.25 -8.63 -9.08
N SER A 58 -1.54 -9.54 -8.40
CA SER A 58 -0.10 -9.78 -8.62
C SER A 58 0.20 -10.34 -10.02
N LYS A 59 -0.71 -11.13 -10.59
CA LYS A 59 -0.60 -11.62 -11.98
C LYS A 59 -0.77 -10.46 -12.97
N PHE A 60 -1.77 -9.61 -12.75
CA PHE A 60 -1.98 -8.42 -13.58
C PHE A 60 -0.88 -7.37 -13.43
N ALA A 61 -0.28 -7.23 -12.24
CA ALA A 61 0.83 -6.31 -11.98
C ALA A 61 2.02 -6.54 -12.94
N LYS A 62 2.27 -7.80 -13.34
CA LYS A 62 3.33 -8.14 -14.32
C LYS A 62 3.11 -7.50 -15.70
N LEU A 63 1.87 -7.15 -16.02
CA LEU A 63 1.50 -6.46 -17.25
C LEU A 63 1.38 -4.94 -17.02
N TRP A 64 0.75 -4.56 -15.90
CA TRP A 64 0.49 -3.16 -15.55
C TRP A 64 1.76 -2.36 -15.26
N VAL A 65 2.70 -2.89 -14.47
CA VAL A 65 3.91 -2.16 -14.08
C VAL A 65 4.80 -1.82 -15.28
N PRO A 66 5.08 -2.74 -16.23
CA PRO A 66 5.80 -2.38 -17.46
C PRO A 66 5.03 -1.38 -18.32
N PHE A 67 3.71 -1.54 -18.48
CA PHE A 67 2.88 -0.58 -19.23
C PHE A 67 2.92 0.83 -18.61
N CYS A 68 2.97 0.91 -17.29
CA CYS A 68 3.17 2.14 -16.55
C CYS A 68 4.47 2.89 -16.92
N LYS A 69 5.50 2.19 -17.44
CA LYS A 69 6.76 2.82 -17.85
C LYS A 69 6.63 3.67 -19.12
N TYR A 70 5.53 3.60 -19.88
CA TYR A 70 5.20 4.52 -20.99
C TYR A 70 4.83 5.95 -20.55
N GLY A 71 5.31 6.42 -19.39
CA GLY A 71 5.04 7.78 -18.89
C GLY A 71 3.63 8.00 -18.32
N ILE A 72 2.88 6.93 -18.05
CA ILE A 72 1.51 7.00 -17.50
C ILE A 72 1.56 7.61 -16.09
N GLN A 73 0.91 8.75 -15.85
CA GLN A 73 0.95 9.39 -14.53
C GLN A 73 0.05 8.68 -13.51
N THR A 74 -1.19 8.38 -13.89
CA THR A 74 -2.18 7.73 -13.03
C THR A 74 -1.87 6.24 -12.84
N ARG A 75 -1.44 5.85 -11.64
CA ARG A 75 -1.05 4.45 -11.35
C ARG A 75 -2.19 3.54 -10.95
N ALA A 76 -3.33 4.10 -10.57
CA ALA A 76 -4.53 3.33 -10.27
C ALA A 76 -5.28 2.98 -11.57
N PRO A 77 -5.41 1.68 -11.92
CA PRO A 77 -6.04 1.28 -13.18
C PRO A 77 -7.50 1.73 -13.30
N PHE A 78 -8.28 1.67 -12.21
CA PHE A 78 -9.69 2.09 -12.23
C PHE A 78 -9.86 3.56 -12.64
N ARG A 79 -8.92 4.43 -12.24
CA ARG A 79 -8.88 5.85 -12.63
C ARG A 79 -8.32 6.06 -14.02
N TYR A 80 -7.28 5.32 -14.37
CA TYR A 80 -6.67 5.46 -15.68
C TYR A 80 -7.65 5.05 -16.80
N PHE A 81 -8.43 4.00 -16.59
CA PHE A 81 -9.39 3.50 -17.58
C PHE A 81 -10.79 4.11 -17.49
N SER A 82 -11.08 4.98 -16.50
CA SER A 82 -12.38 5.65 -16.38
C SER A 82 -12.57 6.78 -17.39
N SER A 83 -11.49 7.46 -17.77
CA SER A 83 -11.51 8.43 -18.86
C SER A 83 -11.28 7.74 -20.19
N GLU A 84 -12.00 8.15 -21.24
CA GLU A 84 -11.62 7.74 -22.59
C GLU A 84 -10.23 8.29 -22.94
N LEU A 85 -9.44 7.49 -23.66
CA LEU A 85 -8.14 7.95 -24.13
C LEU A 85 -8.42 9.08 -25.12
N ALA A 86 -8.09 10.32 -24.75
CA ALA A 86 -8.15 11.44 -25.67
C ALA A 86 -7.37 11.04 -26.93
N SER A 87 -7.97 11.23 -28.10
CA SER A 87 -7.34 10.97 -29.40
C SER A 87 -6.24 12.01 -29.64
N SER A 88 -5.15 11.93 -28.88
CA SER A 88 -3.96 12.70 -29.18
C SER A 88 -3.33 12.11 -30.44
N HIS A 89 -2.96 12.98 -31.38
CA HIS A 89 -2.28 12.64 -32.63
C HIS A 89 -0.89 12.00 -32.43
N ASP A 90 -0.46 11.79 -31.18
CA ASP A 90 0.91 11.41 -30.79
C ASP A 90 1.03 9.97 -30.26
N ASN A 91 -0.09 9.24 -30.14
CA ASN A 91 -0.04 7.87 -29.66
C ASN A 91 0.42 6.92 -30.77
N SER A 92 1.61 6.32 -30.62
CA SER A 92 2.09 5.30 -31.54
C SER A 92 1.09 4.13 -31.66
N MET A 93 0.99 3.54 -32.85
CA MET A 93 0.10 2.39 -33.10
C MET A 93 0.38 1.23 -32.12
N GLY A 94 1.66 0.99 -31.79
CA GLY A 94 2.07 -0.03 -30.81
C GLY A 94 1.56 0.26 -29.39
N PHE A 95 1.60 1.53 -28.96
CA PHE A 95 1.02 1.92 -27.67
C PHE A 95 -0.49 1.70 -27.64
N LEU A 96 -1.21 2.05 -28.70
CA LEU A 96 -2.66 1.88 -28.76
C LEU A 96 -3.09 0.40 -28.70
N GLN A 97 -2.32 -0.48 -29.34
CA GLN A 97 -2.55 -1.93 -29.29
C GLN A 97 -2.31 -2.48 -27.88
N GLU A 98 -1.20 -2.10 -27.24
CA GLU A 98 -0.92 -2.48 -25.85
C GLU A 98 -1.96 -1.89 -24.88
N TYR A 99 -2.39 -0.64 -25.05
CA TYR A 99 -3.45 -0.02 -24.25
C TYR A 99 -4.74 -0.83 -24.30
N LYS A 100 -5.22 -1.20 -25.50
CA LYS A 100 -6.44 -2.01 -25.67
C LYS A 100 -6.30 -3.37 -24.98
N LYS A 101 -5.16 -4.03 -25.17
CA LYS A 101 -4.84 -5.32 -24.55
C LYS A 101 -4.83 -5.23 -23.03
N ILE A 102 -4.16 -4.23 -22.44
CA ILE A 102 -4.10 -4.06 -20.98
C ILE A 102 -5.49 -3.69 -20.43
N LYS A 103 -6.27 -2.87 -21.12
CA LYS A 103 -7.64 -2.52 -20.73
C LYS A 103 -8.54 -3.75 -20.68
N GLU A 104 -8.47 -4.64 -21.67
CA GLU A 104 -9.23 -5.90 -21.66
C GLU A 104 -8.76 -6.85 -20.55
N ARG A 105 -7.45 -6.96 -20.30
CA ARG A 105 -6.92 -7.74 -19.18
C ARG A 105 -7.37 -7.18 -17.82
N TYR A 106 -7.49 -5.87 -17.68
CA TYR A 106 -8.01 -5.24 -16.47
C TYR A 106 -9.51 -5.56 -16.27
N LYS A 107 -10.32 -5.50 -17.33
CA LYS A 107 -11.73 -5.93 -17.27
C LYS A 107 -11.86 -7.40 -16.88
N GLU A 108 -10.99 -8.27 -17.41
CA GLU A 108 -10.95 -9.69 -17.05
C GLU A 108 -10.65 -9.89 -15.56
N LEU A 109 -9.69 -9.14 -15.01
CA LEU A 109 -9.37 -9.13 -13.57
C LEU A 109 -10.59 -8.71 -12.74
N THR A 110 -11.22 -7.59 -13.07
CA THR A 110 -12.38 -7.08 -12.32
C THR A 110 -13.52 -8.09 -12.33
N ARG A 111 -13.84 -8.67 -13.50
CA ARG A 111 -14.86 -9.72 -13.62
C ARG A 111 -14.53 -10.94 -12.76
N LYS A 112 -13.27 -11.41 -12.77
CA LYS A 112 -12.83 -12.52 -11.90
C LYS A 112 -13.03 -12.22 -10.42
N ILE A 113 -12.74 -10.99 -9.98
CA ILE A 113 -12.93 -10.55 -8.59
C ILE A 113 -14.43 -10.47 -8.24
N GLU A 114 -15.26 -9.96 -9.15
CA GLU A 114 -16.71 -9.88 -8.98
C GLU A 114 -17.35 -11.28 -8.93
N ASP A 115 -17.03 -12.14 -9.89
CA ASP A 115 -17.45 -13.55 -9.91
C ASP A 115 -17.01 -14.26 -8.61
N ALA A 116 -15.80 -13.94 -8.12
CA ALA A 116 -15.28 -14.47 -6.88
C ALA A 116 -15.98 -13.94 -5.61
N THR A 117 -16.56 -12.76 -5.69
CA THR A 117 -17.33 -12.16 -4.59
C THR A 117 -18.74 -12.72 -4.55
N LEU A 118 -19.32 -13.01 -5.72
CA LEU A 118 -20.68 -13.55 -5.86
C LEU A 118 -20.73 -15.06 -5.57
N ASN A 119 -19.75 -15.81 -6.06
CA ASN A 119 -19.64 -17.24 -5.80
C ASN A 119 -18.99 -17.45 -4.42
N SER A 120 -19.63 -18.21 -3.52
CA SER A 120 -19.15 -18.38 -2.14
C SER A 120 -17.79 -19.08 -2.01
N LYS A 121 -17.30 -19.75 -3.07
CA LYS A 121 -16.01 -20.46 -3.14
C LYS A 121 -15.43 -20.49 -4.58
N PRO A 122 -14.89 -19.38 -5.10
CA PRO A 122 -14.28 -19.31 -6.44
C PRO A 122 -12.83 -19.84 -6.47
N TYR A 123 -12.24 -20.08 -5.30
CA TYR A 123 -10.92 -20.64 -5.11
C TYR A 123 -11.07 -22.09 -4.64
N GLU A 124 -10.35 -23.01 -5.27
CA GLU A 124 -10.30 -24.39 -4.82
C GLU A 124 -9.49 -24.46 -3.53
N LEU A 125 -10.17 -24.53 -2.39
CA LEU A 125 -9.57 -24.63 -1.05
C LEU A 125 -8.60 -25.83 -0.91
N GLY A 126 -8.67 -26.80 -1.83
CA GLY A 126 -7.76 -27.94 -1.94
C GLY A 126 -6.43 -27.66 -2.67
N THR A 127 -6.26 -26.50 -3.29
CA THR A 127 -4.97 -26.12 -3.90
C THR A 127 -3.96 -25.74 -2.83
N ALA A 128 -2.69 -26.07 -3.04
CA ALA A 128 -1.61 -25.84 -2.08
C ALA A 128 -1.50 -24.37 -1.59
N GLU A 129 -1.93 -23.43 -2.42
CA GLU A 129 -1.94 -22.00 -2.10
C GLU A 129 -2.96 -21.67 -1.00
N PHE A 130 -4.13 -22.31 -1.02
CA PHE A 130 -5.28 -22.01 -0.17
C PHE A 130 -5.47 -22.95 1.03
N VAL A 131 -4.71 -24.05 1.13
CA VAL A 131 -4.79 -25.00 2.26
C VAL A 131 -4.68 -24.32 3.64
N ALA A 132 -3.90 -23.24 3.75
CA ALA A 132 -3.75 -22.49 5.01
C ALA A 132 -5.04 -21.75 5.45
N PHE A 133 -6.03 -21.64 4.57
CA PHE A 133 -7.33 -21.03 4.82
C PHE A 133 -8.42 -22.07 5.10
N SER A 134 -8.09 -23.35 5.04
CA SER A 134 -9.02 -24.43 5.42
C SER A 134 -9.36 -24.31 6.90
N ASN A 135 -10.66 -24.30 7.21
CA ASN A 135 -11.19 -24.21 8.58
C ASN A 135 -10.77 -22.94 9.35
N VAL A 136 -10.52 -21.84 8.64
CA VAL A 136 -10.20 -20.54 9.25
C VAL A 136 -11.48 -19.81 9.67
N GLU A 137 -11.57 -19.46 10.94
CA GLU A 137 -12.61 -18.57 11.46
C GLU A 137 -12.04 -17.18 11.69
N ARG A 138 -12.82 -16.12 11.37
CA ARG A 138 -12.37 -14.72 11.47
C ARG A 138 -11.82 -14.32 12.85
N ARG A 139 -12.27 -14.96 13.93
CA ARG A 139 -11.86 -14.66 15.31
C ARG A 139 -10.97 -15.74 15.93
N ASN A 140 -10.76 -16.85 15.22
CA ASN A 140 -10.02 -17.99 15.72
C ASN A 140 -9.27 -18.64 14.56
N HIS A 141 -8.02 -18.23 14.36
CA HIS A 141 -7.17 -18.78 13.31
C HIS A 141 -5.69 -18.56 13.64
N PRO A 142 -4.80 -19.47 13.19
CA PRO A 142 -3.36 -19.29 13.34
C PRO A 142 -2.85 -18.14 12.46
N THR A 143 -1.59 -17.75 12.69
CA THR A 143 -0.89 -16.82 11.81
C THR A 143 -0.72 -17.42 10.41
N ILE A 144 -1.05 -16.66 9.37
CA ILE A 144 -0.88 -17.03 7.96
C ILE A 144 0.03 -16.01 7.30
N ILE A 145 1.20 -16.45 6.80
CA ILE A 145 2.11 -15.61 6.02
C ILE A 145 2.32 -16.28 4.66
N LYS A 146 2.12 -15.52 3.58
CA LYS A 146 2.30 -16.00 2.20
C LYS A 146 3.10 -14.99 1.40
N VAL A 147 4.21 -15.40 0.80
CA VAL A 147 4.99 -14.57 -0.12
C VAL A 147 4.43 -14.77 -1.53
N ILE A 148 3.80 -13.74 -2.09
CA ILE A 148 3.13 -13.78 -3.40
C ILE A 148 4.11 -13.42 -4.51
N LEU A 149 4.83 -12.31 -4.35
CA LEU A 149 5.88 -11.88 -5.27
C LEU A 149 7.23 -11.91 -4.54
N LEU A 150 8.19 -12.60 -5.13
CA LEU A 150 9.56 -12.62 -4.69
C LEU A 150 10.43 -11.99 -5.77
N ASN A 151 11.07 -10.87 -5.44
CA ASN A 151 12.12 -10.32 -6.27
C ASN A 151 13.35 -11.24 -6.13
N LYS A 152 13.72 -11.95 -7.21
CA LYS A 152 14.99 -12.66 -7.29
C LYS A 152 15.99 -11.69 -7.91
N GLU A 153 17.03 -11.33 -7.16
CA GLU A 153 18.04 -10.30 -7.49
C GLU A 153 18.74 -10.49 -8.85
N SER A 154 18.48 -11.59 -9.57
CA SER A 154 19.10 -11.95 -10.86
C SER A 154 18.40 -11.42 -12.11
N ARG A 155 17.29 -10.68 -12.02
CA ARG A 155 16.63 -10.06 -13.18
C ARG A 155 16.30 -8.58 -12.94
N SER A 156 16.81 -7.71 -13.80
CA SER A 156 16.63 -6.25 -13.81
C SER A 156 15.18 -5.76 -14.05
N GLU A 157 14.22 -6.67 -14.09
CA GLU A 157 12.80 -6.42 -14.39
C GLU A 157 11.88 -7.20 -13.42
N GLY A 158 12.28 -7.29 -12.16
CA GLY A 158 11.49 -7.94 -11.10
C GLY A 158 10.44 -6.99 -10.53
N LEU A 159 9.24 -7.49 -10.21
CA LEU A 159 8.30 -6.74 -9.38
C LEU A 159 8.81 -6.67 -7.92
N PRO A 160 8.43 -5.63 -7.16
CA PRO A 160 8.68 -5.57 -5.72
C PRO A 160 8.15 -6.79 -4.96
N HIS A 161 8.73 -7.07 -3.80
CA HIS A 161 8.23 -8.13 -2.92
C HIS A 161 6.78 -7.84 -2.51
N LEU A 162 5.92 -8.85 -2.51
CA LEU A 162 4.54 -8.75 -2.01
C LEU A 162 4.28 -9.90 -1.04
N VAL A 163 4.03 -9.55 0.21
CA VAL A 163 3.83 -10.49 1.32
C VAL A 163 2.44 -10.27 1.91
N TYR A 164 1.65 -11.33 1.92
CA TYR A 164 0.39 -11.39 2.66
C TYR A 164 0.64 -11.82 4.09
N VAL A 165 0.03 -11.13 5.03
CA VAL A 165 0.11 -11.42 6.46
C VAL A 165 -1.29 -11.41 7.05
N SER A 166 -1.64 -12.47 7.75
CA SER A 166 -2.78 -12.51 8.66
C SER A 166 -2.26 -12.94 10.02
N ARG A 167 -2.39 -12.05 11.00
CA ARG A 167 -1.94 -12.31 12.36
C ARG A 167 -2.86 -13.32 13.04
N GLU A 168 -2.33 -14.13 13.94
CA GLU A 168 -3.14 -15.00 14.78
C GLU A 168 -4.26 -14.22 15.50
N LYS A 169 -5.43 -14.85 15.55
CA LYS A 169 -6.57 -14.39 16.35
C LYS A 169 -7.09 -15.54 17.19
N HIS A 170 -7.45 -15.21 18.42
CA HIS A 170 -8.04 -16.14 19.36
C HIS A 170 -9.18 -15.44 20.12
N PRO A 171 -10.33 -16.11 20.39
CA PRO A 171 -11.49 -15.47 21.02
C PRO A 171 -11.18 -14.86 22.40
N ASN A 172 -10.28 -15.48 23.16
CA ASN A 172 -9.91 -15.04 24.51
C ASN A 172 -8.82 -13.95 24.53
N HIS A 173 -8.28 -13.57 23.37
CA HIS A 173 -7.20 -12.58 23.28
C HIS A 173 -7.75 -11.32 22.60
N PRO A 174 -8.03 -10.24 23.35
CA PRO A 174 -8.50 -9.00 22.76
C PRO A 174 -7.43 -8.42 21.82
N HIS A 175 -7.87 -7.69 20.80
CA HIS A 175 -6.96 -7.11 19.83
C HIS A 175 -7.29 -5.64 19.51
N HIS A 176 -6.27 -4.84 19.26
CA HIS A 176 -6.40 -3.43 18.91
C HIS A 176 -6.43 -3.19 17.41
N TYR A 177 -7.28 -3.96 16.71
CA TYR A 177 -7.71 -3.65 15.34
C TYR A 177 -6.54 -3.19 14.43
N LYS A 178 -6.64 -1.99 13.84
CA LYS A 178 -5.62 -1.39 12.95
C LYS A 178 -4.25 -1.25 13.65
N ALA A 179 -4.21 -0.79 14.90
CA ALA A 179 -2.97 -0.59 15.63
C ALA A 179 -2.20 -1.91 15.85
N SER A 180 -2.90 -2.98 16.27
CA SER A 180 -2.25 -4.29 16.43
C SER A 180 -1.75 -4.84 15.10
N ALA A 181 -2.50 -4.66 14.01
CA ALA A 181 -2.09 -5.10 12.68
C ALA A 181 -0.84 -4.35 12.19
N MET A 182 -0.76 -3.03 12.37
CA MET A 182 0.44 -2.23 12.06
C MET A 182 1.66 -2.69 12.87
N ASN A 183 1.47 -2.97 14.15
CA ASN A 183 2.54 -3.45 15.02
C ASN A 183 3.04 -4.84 14.59
N VAL A 184 2.14 -5.74 14.19
CA VAL A 184 2.53 -7.05 13.63
C VAL A 184 3.31 -6.87 12.34
N LEU A 185 2.83 -6.06 11.40
CA LEU A 185 3.53 -5.81 10.14
C LEU A 185 4.92 -5.20 10.37
N THR A 186 5.06 -4.30 11.33
CA THR A 186 6.35 -3.71 11.72
C THR A 186 7.32 -4.79 12.24
N ARG A 187 6.85 -5.79 12.99
CA ARG A 187 7.69 -6.91 13.44
C ARG A 187 8.04 -7.88 12.32
N VAL A 188 7.04 -8.31 11.54
CA VAL A 188 7.23 -9.27 10.43
C VAL A 188 8.22 -8.73 9.40
N SER A 189 8.04 -7.48 8.98
CA SER A 189 8.97 -6.82 8.07
C SER A 189 10.37 -6.63 8.64
N GLY A 190 10.50 -6.36 9.94
CA GLY A 190 11.78 -6.21 10.63
C GLY A 190 12.63 -7.47 10.53
N VAL A 191 11.98 -8.64 10.54
CA VAL A 191 12.64 -9.94 10.34
C VAL A 191 12.90 -10.23 8.85
N MET A 192 11.94 -9.94 7.98
CA MET A 192 12.00 -10.37 6.57
C MET A 192 12.87 -9.47 5.68
N THR A 193 12.75 -8.15 5.80
CA THR A 193 13.41 -7.19 4.89
C THR A 193 14.16 -6.08 5.62
N ASN A 194 13.79 -5.80 6.87
CA ASN A 194 14.38 -4.82 7.77
C ASN A 194 14.58 -3.42 7.14
N ALA A 195 13.59 -2.95 6.40
CA ALA A 195 13.68 -1.65 5.72
C ALA A 195 13.75 -0.48 6.72
N PRO A 196 14.65 0.51 6.54
CA PRO A 196 14.83 1.62 7.47
C PRO A 196 13.63 2.59 7.47
N PHE A 197 12.88 2.67 6.36
CA PHE A 197 11.68 3.48 6.22
C PHE A 197 10.44 2.62 6.01
N MET A 198 9.30 3.09 6.50
CA MET A 198 8.01 2.39 6.43
C MET A 198 6.91 3.36 6.07
N MET A 199 6.07 3.01 5.10
CA MET A 199 4.90 3.77 4.69
C MET A 199 3.62 3.01 5.06
N ASN A 200 2.67 3.68 5.70
CA ASN A 200 1.32 3.14 5.92
C ASN A 200 0.34 3.73 4.90
N VAL A 201 -0.53 2.88 4.34
CA VAL A 201 -1.59 3.32 3.41
C VAL A 201 -2.82 2.45 3.58
N ASP A 202 -3.99 3.07 3.54
CA ASP A 202 -5.27 2.38 3.58
C ASP A 202 -5.68 1.82 2.20
N CYS A 203 -6.59 0.83 2.20
CA CYS A 203 -6.96 0.06 1.00
C CYS A 203 -7.85 0.83 0.00
N ASP A 204 -8.23 2.05 0.33
CA ASP A 204 -9.00 2.99 -0.48
C ASP A 204 -8.13 4.13 -1.04
N MET A 205 -6.84 4.15 -0.70
CA MET A 205 -5.90 5.17 -1.13
C MET A 205 -5.02 4.66 -2.28
N TYR A 206 -4.59 5.53 -3.18
CA TYR A 206 -3.66 5.17 -4.25
C TYR A 206 -2.65 6.30 -4.50
N ALA A 207 -1.53 5.99 -5.13
CA ALA A 207 -0.53 6.98 -5.48
C ALA A 207 -0.99 7.81 -6.69
N ASN A 208 -1.32 9.08 -6.43
CA ASN A 208 -1.67 10.05 -7.46
C ASN A 208 -0.44 10.57 -8.23
N ASN A 209 0.72 10.63 -7.57
CA ASN A 209 2.00 10.99 -8.15
C ASN A 209 2.95 9.78 -8.11
N PRO A 210 3.48 9.31 -9.25
CA PRO A 210 4.38 8.17 -9.26
C PRO A 210 5.76 8.43 -8.65
N GLN A 211 6.17 9.69 -8.55
CA GLN A 211 7.45 10.08 -7.93
C GLN A 211 7.31 10.32 -6.41
N ILE A 212 6.15 10.06 -5.82
CA ILE A 212 5.90 10.36 -4.41
C ILE A 212 6.96 9.76 -3.49
N PHE A 213 7.44 8.54 -3.77
CA PHE A 213 8.49 7.93 -2.95
C PHE A 213 9.82 8.67 -3.05
N HIS A 214 10.18 9.20 -4.23
CA HIS A 214 11.38 10.03 -4.37
C HIS A 214 11.25 11.33 -3.59
N HIS A 215 10.12 12.02 -3.69
CA HIS A 215 9.88 13.27 -2.96
C HIS A 215 9.99 13.06 -1.44
N GLU A 216 9.35 12.02 -0.94
CA GLU A 216 9.33 11.68 0.49
C GLU A 216 10.72 11.26 0.98
N MET A 217 11.48 10.52 0.16
CA MET A 217 12.88 10.21 0.47
C MET A 217 13.77 11.45 0.44
N CYS A 218 13.54 12.43 -0.45
CA CYS A 218 14.27 13.69 -0.43
C CYS A 218 14.04 14.44 0.89
N LEU A 219 12.81 14.46 1.41
CA LEU A 219 12.49 15.09 2.69
C LEU A 219 13.11 14.34 3.88
N LEU A 220 12.99 13.01 3.91
CA LEU A 220 13.55 12.18 4.97
C LEU A 220 15.08 12.12 4.95
N LEU A 221 15.73 12.10 3.79
CA LEU A 221 17.18 12.02 3.68
C LEU A 221 17.84 13.40 3.71
N GLY A 222 17.11 14.47 3.38
CA GLY A 222 17.60 15.84 3.39
C GLY A 222 17.66 16.49 4.77
N SER A 223 17.03 15.90 5.80
CA SER A 223 17.12 16.39 7.18
C SER A 223 18.56 16.27 7.70
N LYS A 224 19.11 17.33 8.31
CA LYS A 224 20.51 17.36 8.79
C LYS A 224 20.78 16.31 9.87
N ASN A 225 19.76 15.98 10.66
CA ASN A 225 19.81 14.95 11.68
C ASN A 225 18.59 14.03 11.59
N GLU A 226 18.78 12.72 11.80
CA GLU A 226 17.66 11.75 11.91
C GLU A 226 16.66 12.15 13.01
N GLN A 227 17.11 12.96 13.99
CA GLN A 227 16.30 13.43 15.09
C GLN A 227 15.31 14.55 14.73
N GLU A 228 15.52 15.25 13.61
CA GLU A 228 14.73 16.42 13.20
C GLU A 228 13.50 16.06 12.37
N CYS A 229 13.41 14.82 11.88
CA CYS A 229 12.29 14.37 11.05
C CYS A 229 11.99 12.91 11.34
N GLY A 230 10.97 12.67 12.19
CA GLY A 230 10.55 11.31 12.54
C GLY A 230 9.67 10.65 11.48
N PHE A 231 8.88 11.46 10.77
CA PHE A 231 8.04 11.03 9.66
C PHE A 231 7.74 12.19 8.71
N VAL A 232 7.27 11.86 7.51
CA VAL A 232 6.72 12.80 6.54
C VAL A 232 5.29 12.38 6.21
N GLN A 233 4.36 13.33 6.25
CA GLN A 233 2.93 13.09 6.04
C GLN A 233 2.52 13.69 4.69
N THR A 234 2.01 12.85 3.80
CA THR A 234 1.43 13.32 2.54
C THR A 234 0.01 13.85 2.78
N PRO A 235 -0.39 14.95 2.12
CA PRO A 235 -1.79 15.38 2.10
C PRO A 235 -2.70 14.27 1.57
N GLN A 236 -3.84 14.06 2.22
CA GLN A 236 -4.86 13.12 1.76
C GLN A 236 -5.83 13.86 0.86
N LEU A 237 -6.05 13.34 -0.35
CA LEU A 237 -6.95 13.93 -1.33
C LEU A 237 -8.06 12.93 -1.65
N PHE A 238 -9.30 13.33 -1.40
CA PHE A 238 -10.47 12.57 -1.77
C PHE A 238 -10.83 12.84 -3.23
N TYR A 239 -11.05 11.77 -3.98
CA TYR A 239 -11.51 11.84 -5.36
C TYR A 239 -13.03 11.97 -5.43
N ASP A 240 -13.55 12.43 -6.57
CA ASP A 240 -15.00 12.60 -6.83
C ASP A 240 -15.75 13.47 -5.81
N GLY A 241 -15.07 14.42 -5.16
CA GLY A 241 -15.74 15.33 -4.24
C GLY A 241 -16.70 16.26 -4.97
N LEU A 242 -17.78 16.62 -4.27
CA LEU A 242 -18.81 17.52 -4.79
C LEU A 242 -18.22 18.90 -5.04
N LYS A 243 -18.61 19.54 -6.14
CA LYS A 243 -18.15 20.90 -6.50
C LYS A 243 -18.46 21.93 -5.39
N ASP A 244 -19.59 21.76 -4.72
CA ASP A 244 -20.05 22.66 -3.66
C ASP A 244 -19.61 22.21 -2.26
N ASP A 245 -18.95 21.03 -2.15
CA ASP A 245 -18.42 20.38 -0.93
C ASP A 245 -19.07 20.82 0.40
N LEU A 246 -20.41 20.68 0.50
CA LEU A 246 -21.16 21.16 1.67
C LEU A 246 -20.71 20.51 2.99
N PHE A 247 -20.10 19.32 2.89
CA PHE A 247 -19.62 18.56 4.04
C PHE A 247 -18.16 18.89 4.39
N GLY A 248 -17.47 19.71 3.59
CA GLY A 248 -16.08 20.11 3.81
C GLY A 248 -15.10 18.94 3.72
N ASN A 249 -15.41 17.91 2.93
CA ASN A 249 -14.59 16.70 2.81
C ASN A 249 -13.22 16.97 2.18
N GLN A 250 -13.04 18.08 1.46
CA GLN A 250 -11.79 18.45 0.79
C GLN A 250 -10.94 19.44 1.59
N LEU A 251 -11.34 19.81 2.81
CA LEU A 251 -10.62 20.80 3.60
C LEU A 251 -9.28 20.26 4.11
N TYR A 252 -8.18 20.83 3.65
CA TYR A 252 -6.83 20.54 4.14
C TYR A 252 -6.28 21.72 4.97
N MET A 253 -6.13 21.54 6.29
CA MET A 253 -5.61 22.56 7.21
C MET A 253 -4.15 22.33 7.64
N GLY A 254 -3.39 21.49 6.94
CA GLY A 254 -2.03 21.11 7.36
C GLY A 254 -0.96 22.20 7.22
N SER A 255 -1.11 23.11 6.26
CA SER A 255 -0.04 24.03 5.86
C SER A 255 0.36 25.06 6.93
N GLY A 256 -0.54 25.44 7.85
CA GLY A 256 -0.23 26.39 8.92
C GLY A 256 0.61 25.78 10.06
N ILE A 257 0.36 24.51 10.39
CA ILE A 257 1.05 23.80 11.48
C ILE A 257 2.45 23.35 11.05
N ALA A 258 2.66 23.17 9.73
CA ALA A 258 3.94 22.89 9.08
C ALA A 258 5.12 23.72 9.62
N GLY A 259 4.91 25.03 9.85
CA GLY A 259 5.96 25.96 10.26
C GLY A 259 6.29 25.97 11.76
N LEU A 260 5.54 25.27 12.60
CA LEU A 260 5.80 25.20 14.05
C LEU A 260 6.52 23.90 14.41
N GLN A 261 5.77 22.81 14.32
CA GLN A 261 6.20 21.47 14.69
C GLN A 261 5.68 20.43 13.68
N GLY A 262 5.10 20.91 12.59
CA GLY A 262 4.57 20.20 11.44
C GLY A 262 3.37 19.29 11.67
N PRO A 263 2.94 18.60 10.59
CA PRO A 263 1.62 17.98 10.55
C PRO A 263 1.53 16.79 11.50
N MET A 264 0.34 16.62 12.09
CA MET A 264 0.03 15.43 12.87
C MET A 264 -0.13 14.20 11.97
N TYR A 265 0.21 13.04 12.50
CA TYR A 265 -0.05 11.76 11.83
C TYR A 265 -1.54 11.57 11.59
N SER A 266 -1.93 11.39 10.33
CA SER A 266 -3.33 11.37 9.89
C SER A 266 -3.84 9.98 9.51
N GLY A 267 -3.13 8.91 9.89
CA GLY A 267 -3.61 7.52 9.77
C GLY A 267 -3.33 6.79 8.46
N THR A 268 -2.95 7.49 7.38
CA THR A 268 -2.57 6.95 6.06
C THR A 268 -1.65 7.93 5.33
N GLY A 269 -0.85 7.45 4.37
CA GLY A 269 0.03 8.27 3.55
C GLY A 269 1.21 8.86 4.34
N CYS A 270 1.76 8.12 5.30
CA CYS A 270 2.85 8.64 6.12
C CYS A 270 4.09 7.75 6.03
N PHE A 271 5.25 8.38 5.80
CA PHE A 271 6.55 7.73 5.72
C PHE A 271 7.27 7.91 7.05
N HIS A 272 7.45 6.82 7.78
CA HIS A 272 8.07 6.77 9.09
C HIS A 272 9.50 6.23 9.03
N ARG A 273 10.38 6.71 9.91
CA ARG A 273 11.61 6.01 10.24
C ARG A 273 11.31 4.84 11.16
N ARG A 274 11.82 3.64 10.84
CA ARG A 274 11.67 2.45 11.69
C ARG A 274 12.21 2.67 13.11
N LYS A 275 13.38 3.31 13.24
CA LYS A 275 14.00 3.62 14.53
C LYS A 275 13.06 4.41 15.45
N VAL A 276 12.35 5.39 14.89
CA VAL A 276 11.39 6.23 15.63
C VAL A 276 10.18 5.42 16.09
N ILE A 277 9.66 4.52 15.25
CA ILE A 277 8.57 3.60 15.63
C ILE A 277 8.99 2.65 16.77
N TYR A 278 10.27 2.28 16.84
CA TYR A 278 10.82 1.49 17.97
C TYR A 278 11.21 2.32 19.19
N GLY A 279 11.11 3.65 19.13
CA GLY A 279 11.58 4.53 20.20
C GLY A 279 13.10 4.54 20.36
N LEU A 280 13.86 4.10 19.35
CA LEU A 280 15.31 4.06 19.37
C LEU A 280 15.87 5.41 18.87
N TRP A 281 16.35 6.22 19.81
CA TRP A 281 17.06 7.47 19.53
C TRP A 281 18.56 7.28 19.74
N GLN A 282 19.39 7.93 18.91
CA GLN A 282 20.85 7.72 18.90
C GLN A 282 21.59 8.12 20.19
N ASP A 283 20.93 8.75 21.16
CA ASP A 283 21.55 9.17 22.43
C ASP A 283 21.44 8.17 23.59
N GLY A 284 20.85 6.97 23.38
CA GLY A 284 20.73 5.96 24.46
C GLY A 284 19.86 6.39 25.65
N ARG A 285 19.32 7.61 25.65
CA ARG A 285 18.32 8.08 26.61
C ARG A 285 16.95 7.71 26.08
N MET A 286 16.33 6.68 26.67
CA MET A 286 14.87 6.61 26.70
C MET A 286 14.36 7.82 27.50
N GLU A 287 14.15 8.96 26.85
CA GLU A 287 13.44 10.07 27.48
C GLU A 287 11.95 9.76 27.52
N ILE A 288 11.51 9.19 28.63
CA ILE A 288 10.10 9.21 29.06
C ILE A 288 9.78 10.62 29.56
N LYS A 289 9.91 11.63 28.69
CA LYS A 289 9.37 12.98 28.92
C LYS A 289 8.92 13.51 27.58
N GLY A 290 7.60 13.71 27.44
CA GLY A 290 6.91 14.13 26.22
C GLY A 290 7.38 15.45 25.61
N ARG A 291 8.59 15.47 25.04
CA ARG A 291 8.98 16.48 24.06
C ARG A 291 8.53 16.00 22.69
N SER A 292 7.51 16.71 22.21
CA SER A 292 6.93 16.60 20.88
C SER A 292 8.02 16.71 19.80
N VAL A 293 7.92 15.84 18.79
CA VAL A 293 8.87 15.69 17.69
C VAL A 293 8.70 16.86 16.72
N ASN A 294 9.80 17.49 16.30
CA ASN A 294 9.75 18.45 15.20
C ASN A 294 9.42 17.70 13.90
N THR A 295 8.27 18.03 13.32
CA THR A 295 7.87 17.61 11.99
C THR A 295 8.14 18.81 11.09
N PHE A 296 8.99 18.67 10.08
CA PHE A 296 9.18 19.71 9.07
C PHE A 296 8.49 19.28 7.79
N MET A 297 7.69 20.18 7.24
CA MET A 297 7.19 20.10 5.88
C MET A 297 7.73 21.35 5.18
N ASN A 298 8.76 21.18 4.34
CA ASN A 298 9.09 22.21 3.36
C ASN A 298 8.20 21.94 2.14
N ILE A 299 7.25 22.85 1.90
CA ILE A 299 6.50 22.97 0.64
C ILE A 299 7.43 23.63 -0.37
#